data_AF-A0A7G9QVV3-F1
#
_entry.id   AF-A0A7G9QVV3-F1
#
_cell.length_a   1.000
_cell.length_b   1.000
_cell.length_c   1.000
_cell.angle_alpha   90.00
_cell.angle_beta   90.00
_cell.angle_gamma   90.00
#
_symmetry.space_group_name_H-M   'P 1'
#
loop_
_entity.id
_entity.type
_entity.pdbx_description
1 polymer ?
#
loop_
_entity_poly.entity_id
_entity_poly.type
_entity_poly.pdbx_seq_one_letter_code
_entity_poly.pdbx_strand_id
1 'polypeptide(L)'
;MQNRDLDQLIEHAIFTTDAFVEVLTAEELPGWAARFSAIASMLREGDIRGAVHNHSNCSYGGPGSLSDVFTKDQRQFDKAWSACGASLRALGKA
;
A
#
# COMPACT_ATOMS: atom_id res chain seq x y z
N MET A 1 23.87 8.93 11.06
CA MET A 1 23.57 8.83 9.61
C MET A 1 22.38 7.92 9.30
N GLN A 2 21.95 7.02 10.20
CA GLN A 2 20.87 6.04 9.94
C GLN A 2 19.44 6.62 9.80
N ASN A 3 19.11 7.79 10.37
CA ASN A 3 17.74 8.32 10.28
C ASN A 3 17.32 8.78 8.88
N ARG A 4 18.26 9.32 8.07
CA ARG A 4 17.92 9.93 6.79
C ARG A 4 17.46 8.91 5.74
N ASP A 5 17.98 7.69 5.82
CA ASP A 5 17.61 6.62 4.89
C ASP A 5 16.24 6.03 5.25
N LEU A 6 15.93 5.90 6.55
CA LEU A 6 14.63 5.44 7.01
C LEU A 6 13.53 6.46 6.67
N ASP A 7 13.78 7.75 6.88
CA ASP A 7 12.82 8.81 6.54
C ASP A 7 12.48 8.79 5.04
N GLN A 8 13.47 8.60 4.17
CA GLN A 8 13.25 8.45 2.72
C GLN A 8 12.44 7.21 2.36
N LEU A 9 12.66 6.08 3.04
CA LEU A 9 11.88 4.87 2.83
C LEU A 9 10.43 5.06 3.27
N ILE A 10 10.19 5.79 4.37
CA ILE A 10 8.84 6.11 4.86
C ILE A 10 8.13 7.03 3.87
N GLU A 11 8.78 8.10 3.42
CA GLU A 11 8.22 9.02 2.42
C GLU A 11 7.85 8.28 1.12
N HIS A 12 8.72 7.39 0.65
CA HIS A 12 8.46 6.58 -0.54
C HIS A 12 7.31 5.58 -0.33
N ALA A 13 7.21 4.96 0.85
CA ALA A 13 6.11 4.06 1.18
C ALA A 13 4.76 4.81 1.25
N ILE A 14 4.73 6.01 1.82
CA ILE A 14 3.54 6.87 1.83
C ILE A 14 3.14 7.21 0.39
N PHE A 15 4.07 7.71 -0.42
CA PHE A 15 3.81 8.10 -1.81
C PHE A 15 3.23 6.95 -2.64
N THR A 16 3.83 5.76 -2.57
CA THR A 16 3.35 4.58 -3.31
C THR A 16 2.02 4.05 -2.79
N THR A 17 1.73 4.20 -1.50
CA THR A 17 0.45 3.82 -0.89
C THR A 17 -0.66 4.79 -1.28
N ASP A 18 -0.42 6.11 -1.24
CA ASP A 18 -1.38 7.12 -1.70
C ASP A 18 -1.71 6.95 -3.19
N ALA A 19 -0.70 6.73 -4.03
CA ALA A 19 -0.91 6.45 -5.46
C ALA A 19 -1.77 5.20 -5.68
N PHE A 20 -1.67 4.19 -4.82
CA PHE A 20 -2.53 3.02 -4.90
C PHE A 20 -3.96 3.30 -4.43
N VAL A 21 -4.13 4.14 -3.40
CA VAL A 21 -5.46 4.63 -2.98
C VAL A 21 -6.17 5.36 -4.13
N GLU A 22 -5.45 6.18 -4.90
CA GLU A 22 -6.01 6.84 -6.08
C GLU A 22 -6.52 5.84 -7.12
N VAL A 23 -5.74 4.78 -7.40
CA VAL A 23 -6.14 3.70 -8.31
C VAL A 23 -7.41 3.00 -7.80
N LEU A 24 -7.47 2.65 -6.51
CA LEU A 24 -8.63 2.02 -5.90
C LEU A 24 -9.87 2.93 -5.88
N THR A 25 -9.67 4.24 -5.75
CA THR A 25 -10.74 5.24 -5.79
C THR A 25 -11.30 5.38 -7.21
N ALA A 26 -10.43 5.41 -8.22
CA ALA A 26 -10.84 5.39 -9.63
C ALA A 26 -11.56 4.10 -10.03
N GLU A 27 -11.22 2.98 -9.37
CA GLU A 27 -11.91 1.69 -9.51
C GLU A 27 -13.26 1.62 -8.78
N GLU A 28 -13.61 2.64 -7.98
CA GLU A 28 -14.83 2.64 -7.14
C GLU A 28 -14.81 1.52 -6.09
N LEU A 29 -13.64 1.24 -5.50
CA LEU A 29 -13.44 0.30 -4.40
C LEU A 29 -13.22 1.02 -3.05
N PRO A 30 -14.21 1.76 -2.51
CA PRO A 30 -14.00 2.65 -1.37
C PRO A 30 -13.58 1.93 -0.09
N GLY A 31 -14.03 0.69 0.13
CA GLY A 31 -13.61 -0.11 1.30
C GLY A 31 -12.12 -0.47 1.26
N TRP A 32 -11.60 -0.75 0.06
CA TRP A 32 -10.17 -0.99 -0.14
C TRP A 32 -9.37 0.30 -0.10
N ALA A 33 -9.85 1.36 -0.74
CA ALA A 33 -9.24 2.68 -0.66
C ALA A 33 -9.08 3.14 0.80
N ALA A 34 -10.12 3.04 1.63
CA ALA A 34 -10.07 3.40 3.04
C ALA A 34 -9.06 2.56 3.84
N ARG A 35 -8.96 1.25 3.55
CA ARG A 35 -7.98 0.37 4.20
C ARG A 35 -6.54 0.80 3.88
N PHE A 36 -6.25 1.13 2.63
CA PHE A 36 -4.92 1.59 2.22
C PHE A 36 -4.63 3.03 2.68
N SER A 37 -5.63 3.90 2.79
CA SER A 37 -5.49 5.20 3.43
C SER A 37 -5.08 5.07 4.90
N ALA A 38 -5.64 4.11 5.64
CA ALA A 38 -5.25 3.85 7.02
C ALA A 38 -3.79 3.40 7.14
N ILE A 39 -3.29 2.57 6.19
CA ILE A 39 -1.87 2.19 6.11
C ILE A 39 -0.99 3.42 5.91
N ALA A 40 -1.36 4.33 5.00
CA ALA A 40 -0.61 5.57 4.78
C ALA A 40 -0.61 6.48 6.03
N SER A 41 -1.72 6.55 6.77
CA SER A 41 -1.78 7.27 8.05
C SER A 41 -0.85 6.68 9.10
N MET A 42 -0.84 5.35 9.26
CA MET A 42 0.09 4.67 10.18
C MET A 42 1.55 5.02 9.88
N LEU A 43 1.94 5.05 8.59
CA LEU A 43 3.29 5.45 8.19
C LEU A 43 3.62 6.90 8.59
N ARG A 44 2.68 7.83 8.39
CA ARG A 44 2.84 9.25 8.79
C ARG A 44 2.96 9.43 10.30
N GLU A 45 2.31 8.57 11.07
CA GLU A 45 2.36 8.55 12.54
C GLU A 45 3.59 7.80 13.09
N GLY A 46 4.37 7.16 12.23
CA GLY A 46 5.55 6.36 12.61
C GLY A 46 5.24 4.92 13.02
N ASP A 47 3.99 4.45 12.88
CA ASP A 47 3.60 3.05 13.11
C ASP A 47 3.93 2.15 11.90
N ILE A 48 5.22 1.96 11.65
CA ILE A 48 5.73 1.15 10.54
C ILE A 48 5.28 -0.31 10.68
N ARG A 49 5.28 -0.86 11.90
CA ARG A 49 4.92 -2.26 12.14
C ARG A 49 3.43 -2.49 11.88
N GLY A 50 2.57 -1.59 12.34
CA GLY A 50 1.14 -1.62 12.07
C GLY A 50 0.86 -1.52 10.57
N ALA A 51 1.53 -0.62 9.86
CA ALA A 51 1.40 -0.47 8.41
C ALA A 51 1.75 -1.77 7.65
N VAL A 52 2.91 -2.36 7.94
CA VAL A 52 3.37 -3.61 7.30
C VAL A 52 2.43 -4.77 7.63
N HIS A 53 1.99 -4.89 8.88
CA HIS A 53 1.07 -5.94 9.30
C HIS A 53 -0.28 -5.82 8.58
N ASN A 54 -0.86 -4.62 8.52
CA ASN A 54 -2.14 -4.40 7.83
C ASN A 54 -2.06 -4.70 6.34
N HIS A 55 -0.95 -4.34 5.68
CA HIS A 55 -0.72 -4.71 4.29
C HIS A 55 -0.61 -6.24 4.12
N SER A 56 0.10 -6.94 5.01
CA SER A 56 0.22 -8.41 4.92
C SER A 56 -1.10 -9.16 5.09
N ASN A 57 -2.08 -8.55 5.78
CA ASN A 57 -3.42 -9.11 5.94
C ASN A 57 -4.32 -8.83 4.71
N CYS A 58 -3.87 -8.03 3.74
CA CYS A 58 -4.59 -7.80 2.50
C CYS A 58 -4.30 -8.94 1.50
N SER A 59 -5.34 -9.63 1.04
CA SER A 59 -5.17 -10.66 0.02
C SER A 59 -5.09 -10.05 -1.38
N TYR A 60 -4.03 -10.38 -2.12
CA TYR A 60 -3.93 -10.09 -3.54
C TYR A 60 -4.88 -10.97 -4.35
N GLY A 61 -4.83 -12.30 -4.17
CA GLY A 61 -5.49 -13.29 -5.04
C GLY A 61 -6.50 -14.22 -4.35
N GLY A 62 -7.38 -14.82 -5.14
CA GLY A 62 -8.45 -15.73 -4.71
C GLY A 62 -9.84 -15.10 -4.72
N PRO A 63 -10.93 -15.88 -4.54
CA PRO A 63 -12.28 -15.33 -4.56
C PRO A 63 -12.48 -14.23 -3.50
N GLY A 64 -12.95 -13.06 -3.92
CA GLY A 64 -13.12 -11.88 -3.06
C GLY A 64 -11.82 -11.15 -2.70
N SER A 65 -10.70 -11.51 -3.32
CA SER A 65 -9.43 -10.79 -3.16
C SER A 65 -9.46 -9.46 -3.91
N LEU A 66 -8.44 -8.64 -3.64
CA LEU A 66 -8.37 -7.33 -4.27
C LEU A 66 -8.19 -7.41 -5.80
N SER A 67 -7.41 -8.37 -6.32
CA SER A 67 -7.29 -8.59 -7.77
C SER A 67 -8.53 -9.19 -8.41
N ASP A 68 -9.40 -9.87 -7.64
CA ASP A 68 -10.63 -10.50 -8.12
C ASP A 68 -11.75 -9.46 -8.31
N VAL A 69 -11.81 -8.46 -7.43
CA VAL A 69 -12.80 -7.38 -7.49
C VAL A 69 -12.36 -6.18 -8.32
N PHE A 70 -11.10 -6.13 -8.76
CA PHE A 70 -10.57 -5.10 -9.64
C PHE A 70 -10.83 -5.47 -11.10
N THR A 71 -11.40 -4.56 -11.89
CA THR A 71 -12.00 -4.88 -13.20
C THR A 71 -11.63 -3.94 -14.36
N LYS A 72 -11.26 -2.67 -14.13
CA LYS A 72 -11.05 -1.71 -15.23
C LYS A 72 -9.69 -1.86 -15.92
N ASP A 73 -8.59 -1.82 -15.17
CA ASP A 73 -7.21 -1.92 -15.70
C ASP A 73 -6.29 -2.76 -14.81
N GLN A 74 -6.28 -4.07 -15.06
CA GLN A 74 -5.47 -5.03 -14.30
C GLN A 74 -3.96 -4.70 -14.33
N ARG A 75 -3.46 -4.11 -15.42
CA ARG A 75 -2.05 -3.77 -15.55
C ARG A 75 -1.68 -2.58 -14.67
N GLN A 76 -2.54 -1.56 -14.62
CA GLN A 76 -2.37 -0.43 -13.71
C GLN A 76 -2.42 -0.90 -12.25
N PHE A 77 -3.36 -1.78 -11.93
CA PHE A 77 -3.46 -2.41 -10.62
C PHE A 77 -2.19 -3.17 -10.24
N ASP A 78 -1.72 -4.11 -11.06
CA ASP A 78 -0.55 -4.94 -10.76
C ASP A 78 0.70 -4.08 -10.53
N LYS A 79 0.86 -3.01 -11.31
CA LYS A 79 1.94 -2.04 -11.16
C LYS A 79 1.86 -1.32 -9.80
N ALA A 80 0.68 -0.80 -9.45
CA ALA A 80 0.49 -0.04 -8.21
C ALA A 80 0.59 -0.94 -6.96
N TRP A 81 -0.02 -2.12 -6.99
CA TRP A 81 0.09 -3.14 -5.95
C TRP A 81 1.56 -3.55 -5.72
N SER A 82 2.29 -3.84 -6.80
CA SER A 82 3.70 -4.23 -6.71
C SER A 82 4.57 -3.11 -6.11
N ALA A 83 4.33 -1.85 -6.49
CA ALA A 83 5.06 -0.70 -5.96
C ALA A 83 4.80 -0.49 -4.47
N CYS A 84 3.52 -0.48 -4.05
CA CYS A 84 3.11 -0.36 -2.64
C CYS A 84 3.67 -1.52 -1.80
N GLY A 85 3.56 -2.76 -2.27
CA GLY A 85 4.09 -3.91 -1.55
C GLY A 85 5.61 -3.92 -1.45
N ALA A 86 6.33 -3.44 -2.48
CA ALA A 86 7.79 -3.37 -2.46
C ALA A 86 8.32 -2.33 -1.47
N SER A 87 7.70 -1.15 -1.40
CA SER A 87 8.10 -0.09 -0.47
C SER A 87 7.86 -0.48 1.00
N LEU A 88 6.71 -1.09 1.30
CA LEU A 88 6.41 -1.61 2.64
C LEU A 88 7.35 -2.75 3.07
N ARG A 89 7.74 -3.64 2.13
CA ARG A 89 8.75 -4.68 2.43
C ARG A 89 10.15 -4.10 2.66
N ALA A 90 10.49 -2.97 2.06
CA ALA A 90 11.77 -2.30 2.31
C ALA A 90 11.82 -1.77 3.75
N LEU A 91 10.72 -1.20 4.25
CA LEU A 91 10.59 -0.75 5.64
C LEU A 91 10.72 -1.90 6.65
N GLY A 92 10.17 -3.08 6.35
CA GLY A 92 10.30 -4.25 7.23
C GLY A 92 11.72 -4.83 7.35
N LYS A 93 12.67 -4.35 6.52
CA LYS A 93 14.08 -4.78 6.50
C LYS A 93 15.07 -3.72 6.98
N ALA A 94 14.63 -2.47 7.12
CA ALA A 94 15.43 -1.35 7.60
C ALA A 94 15.53 -1.37 9.13
#